data_AF-X0WZF4-F1
#
_entry.id   AF-X0WZF4-F1
#
_cell.length_a   1.000
_cell.length_b   1.000
_cell.length_c   1.000
_cell.angle_alpha   90.00
_cell.angle_beta   90.00
_cell.angle_gamma   90.00
#
_symmetry.space_group_name_H-M   'P 1'
#
loop_
_entity.id
_entity.type
_entity.pdbx_description
1 polymer ?
#
loop_
_entity_poly.entity_id
_entity_poly.type
_entity_poly.pdbx_seq_one_letter_code
_entity_poly.pdbx_strand_id
1 'polypeptide(L)'
;DEPVSWTAALVSGGDWLSVSPESAVGDGTITVSYSANTSGGARAGKIRVSAPGATGSPADVTVSQKKKPVCGAGAKRVKTKLAERIVPADATLSLTGTAAVRLTADAPVDGARIWAVLEAGDVRQEGGRWRPVDPEDGRDGWVVFTPSAPLPLGAEATLTVGGVTVAGAALGPVSKRFRVAERQAEVPVAGPAWTRDADDVCPLPSLLAVPGSAVYRIGPAGVFDTPVTVRIPVSAAWHANELTAYYYSESPRNAGWYRGRD
;
A
#
# COMPACT_ATOMS: atom_id res chain seq x y z
N ASP A 1 10.28 44.75 -11.85
CA ASP A 1 9.79 44.19 -10.59
C ASP A 1 10.95 43.91 -9.67
N GLU A 2 10.95 44.52 -8.49
CA GLU A 2 11.87 44.18 -7.41
C GLU A 2 11.47 42.80 -6.84
N PRO A 3 12.42 41.92 -6.54
CA PRO A 3 12.11 40.59 -6.02
C PRO A 3 11.50 40.70 -4.62
N VAL A 4 10.35 40.02 -4.43
CA VAL A 4 9.59 40.10 -3.17
C VAL A 4 10.31 39.31 -2.09
N SER A 5 10.52 39.94 -0.93
CA SER A 5 11.01 39.25 0.28
C SER A 5 9.85 38.55 0.99
N TRP A 6 10.07 37.31 1.41
CA TRP A 6 9.08 36.53 2.14
C TRP A 6 9.68 35.87 3.39
N THR A 7 8.80 35.56 4.33
CA THR A 7 9.10 34.86 5.59
C THR A 7 8.16 33.66 5.76
N ALA A 8 8.65 32.58 6.37
CA ALA A 8 7.90 31.39 6.72
C ALA A 8 8.04 31.12 8.21
N ALA A 9 6.93 31.14 8.95
CA ALA A 9 6.93 30.98 10.39
C ALA A 9 5.88 29.95 10.83
N LEU A 10 6.17 29.23 11.89
CA LEU A 10 5.21 28.32 12.52
C LEU A 10 4.22 29.10 13.39
N VAL A 11 2.94 29.01 13.06
CA VAL A 11 1.83 29.53 13.88
C VAL A 11 1.45 28.51 14.95
N SER A 12 1.55 27.21 14.65
CA SER A 12 1.33 26.13 15.59
C SER A 12 2.10 24.86 15.21
N GLY A 13 2.40 24.01 16.20
CA GLY A 13 3.15 22.76 16.02
C GLY A 13 4.66 22.90 16.12
N GLY A 14 5.19 23.98 16.71
CA GLY A 14 6.63 24.22 16.85
C GLY A 14 7.40 23.22 17.71
N ASP A 15 6.70 22.33 18.42
CA ASP A 15 7.25 21.21 19.17
C ASP A 15 7.57 19.99 18.28
N TRP A 16 6.99 19.91 17.07
CA TRP A 16 7.17 18.77 16.16
C TRP A 16 7.32 19.13 14.69
N LEU A 17 7.18 20.39 14.29
CA LEU A 17 7.45 20.91 12.96
C LEU A 17 8.64 21.87 12.99
N SER A 18 9.40 21.89 11.90
CA SER A 18 10.39 22.92 11.60
C SER A 18 10.35 23.27 10.11
N VAL A 19 10.75 24.49 9.76
CA VAL A 19 10.79 24.99 8.38
C VAL A 19 12.17 25.58 8.08
N SER A 20 12.65 25.42 6.84
CA SER A 20 13.90 26.03 6.39
C SER A 20 13.88 26.26 4.87
N PRO A 21 14.29 27.44 4.37
CA PRO A 21 14.67 28.63 5.15
C PRO A 21 13.44 29.37 5.72
N GLU A 22 13.61 30.09 6.83
CA GLU A 22 12.56 30.92 7.45
C GLU A 22 12.32 32.24 6.71
N SER A 23 13.21 32.60 5.78
CA SER A 23 13.07 33.78 4.92
C SER A 23 13.88 33.62 3.63
N ALA A 24 13.38 34.16 2.53
CA ALA A 24 14.16 34.33 1.31
C ALA A 24 13.65 35.52 0.48
N VAL A 25 14.32 35.77 -0.65
CA VAL A 25 13.99 36.82 -1.60
C VAL A 25 13.77 36.20 -2.97
N GLY A 26 12.68 36.57 -3.63
CA GLY A 26 12.27 35.94 -4.89
C GLY A 26 11.76 34.52 -4.70
N ASP A 27 11.92 33.70 -5.73
CA ASP A 27 11.43 32.31 -5.71
C ASP A 27 12.28 31.43 -4.78
N GLY A 28 11.65 30.51 -4.07
CA GLY A 28 12.34 29.57 -3.21
C GLY A 28 11.47 28.41 -2.73
N THR A 29 12.12 27.35 -2.27
CA THR A 29 11.46 26.16 -1.74
C THR A 29 11.60 26.14 -0.22
N ILE A 30 10.46 26.11 0.49
CA ILE A 30 10.43 25.89 1.94
C ILE A 30 10.43 24.39 2.21
N THR A 31 11.47 23.88 2.85
CA THR A 31 11.52 22.50 3.35
C THR A 31 10.86 22.43 4.72
N VAL A 32 9.86 21.55 4.86
CA VAL A 32 9.17 21.29 6.13
C VAL A 32 9.64 19.95 6.68
N SER A 33 10.17 19.96 7.89
CA SER A 33 10.59 18.76 8.62
C SER A 33 9.67 18.50 9.81
N TYR A 34 9.53 17.24 10.23
CA TYR A 34 8.64 16.88 11.32
C TYR A 34 9.15 15.71 12.17
N SER A 35 8.72 15.66 13.44
CA SER A 35 8.91 14.49 14.31
C SER A 35 7.74 13.52 14.21
N ALA A 36 7.97 12.24 14.53
CA ALA A 36 6.93 11.22 14.53
C ALA A 36 5.85 11.52 15.59
N ASN A 37 4.57 11.35 15.23
CA ASN A 37 3.47 11.47 16.18
C ASN A 37 3.37 10.20 17.05
N THR A 38 3.81 10.29 18.30
CA THR A 38 3.71 9.17 19.25
C THR A 38 2.40 9.14 20.04
N SER A 39 1.54 10.15 19.86
CA SER A 39 0.26 10.24 20.57
C SER A 39 -0.84 9.37 19.92
N GLY A 40 -1.88 9.07 20.70
CA GLY A 40 -3.05 8.33 20.22
C GLY A 40 -4.01 9.12 19.32
N GLY A 41 -3.76 10.42 19.12
CA GLY A 41 -4.60 11.34 18.35
C GLY A 41 -3.90 11.90 17.12
N ALA A 42 -4.67 12.32 16.11
CA ALA A 42 -4.11 13.11 15.00
C ALA A 42 -3.76 14.50 15.51
N ARG A 43 -2.74 15.12 14.92
CA ARG A 43 -2.32 16.49 15.26
C ARG A 43 -2.15 17.34 14.01
N ALA A 44 -2.38 18.64 14.14
CA ALA A 44 -2.25 19.59 13.06
C ALA A 44 -1.37 20.78 13.48
N GLY A 45 -0.56 21.26 12.55
CA GLY A 45 0.26 22.46 12.68
C GLY A 45 -0.03 23.41 11.54
N LYS A 46 0.30 24.69 11.72
CA LYS A 46 0.07 25.73 10.70
C LYS A 46 1.35 26.50 10.47
N ILE A 47 1.73 26.64 9.20
CA ILE A 47 2.83 27.48 8.74
C ILE A 47 2.22 28.70 8.07
N ARG A 48 2.68 29.90 8.42
CA ARG A 48 2.31 31.16 7.78
C ARG A 48 3.46 31.65 6.92
N VAL A 49 3.17 31.84 5.63
CA VAL A 49 4.09 32.48 4.69
C VAL A 49 3.62 33.93 4.49
N SER A 50 4.49 34.89 4.81
CA SER A 50 4.20 36.32 4.70
C SER A 50 5.17 36.98 3.73
N ALA A 51 4.61 37.53 2.65
CA ALA A 51 5.31 38.31 1.62
C ALA A 51 4.61 39.68 1.49
N PRO A 52 5.10 40.75 2.12
CA PRO A 52 4.44 42.05 2.08
C PRO A 52 4.25 42.55 0.64
N GLY A 53 3.04 43.00 0.31
CA GLY A 53 2.71 43.51 -1.03
C GLY A 53 2.41 42.44 -2.09
N ALA A 54 2.56 41.15 -1.77
CA ALA A 54 2.15 40.07 -2.67
C ALA A 54 0.66 39.74 -2.52
N THR A 55 -0.02 39.49 -3.65
CA THR A 55 -1.41 39.00 -3.66
C THR A 55 -1.51 37.65 -2.95
N GLY A 56 -2.47 37.50 -2.04
CA GLY A 56 -2.67 36.26 -1.27
C GLY A 56 -1.78 36.12 -0.04
N SER A 57 -1.05 37.17 0.34
CA SER A 57 -0.24 37.22 1.56
C SER A 57 -1.00 37.86 2.75
N PRO A 58 -0.90 37.31 3.97
CA PRO A 58 -0.21 36.07 4.30
C PRO A 58 -1.02 34.83 3.88
N ALA A 59 -0.31 33.76 3.52
CA ALA A 59 -0.89 32.45 3.22
C ALA A 59 -0.64 31.47 4.38
N ASP A 60 -1.67 30.71 4.76
CA ASP A 60 -1.58 29.71 5.82
C ASP A 60 -1.63 28.30 5.23
N VAL A 61 -0.57 27.52 5.46
CA VAL A 61 -0.46 26.10 5.07
C VAL A 61 -0.72 25.24 6.30
N THR A 62 -1.70 24.34 6.20
CA THR A 62 -2.03 23.39 7.29
C THR A 62 -1.32 22.06 7.05
N VAL A 63 -0.54 21.62 8.04
CA VAL A 63 0.12 20.31 8.05
C VAL A 63 -0.65 19.41 9.00
N SER A 64 -1.24 18.33 8.48
CA SER A 64 -1.98 17.34 9.29
C SER A 64 -1.21 16.03 9.37
N GLN A 65 -0.87 15.59 10.58
CA GLN A 65 -0.21 14.32 10.86
C GLN A 65 -1.20 13.36 11.53
N LYS A 66 -1.41 12.18 10.94
CA LYS A 66 -2.32 11.15 11.47
C LYS A 66 -1.86 10.68 12.86
N LYS A 67 -2.77 10.05 13.61
CA LYS A 67 -2.45 9.35 14.85
C LYS A 67 -1.53 8.16 14.57
N LYS A 68 -0.75 7.76 15.57
CA LYS A 68 -0.04 6.47 15.52
C LYS A 68 -1.05 5.32 15.41
N PRO A 69 -0.85 4.35 14.52
CA PRO A 69 -1.64 3.13 14.52
C PRO A 69 -1.54 2.39 15.87
N VAL A 70 -2.66 1.91 16.39
CA VAL A 70 -2.68 1.06 17.60
C VAL A 70 -2.22 -0.33 17.20
N CYS A 71 -1.07 -0.76 17.72
CA CYS A 71 -0.45 -2.02 17.32
C CYS A 71 -0.74 -3.13 18.32
N GLY A 72 -1.31 -4.23 17.83
CA GLY A 72 -1.38 -5.48 18.58
C GLY A 72 0.02 -6.06 18.77
N ALA A 73 0.30 -6.56 19.97
CA ALA A 73 1.58 -7.19 20.28
C ALA A 73 1.66 -8.57 19.58
N GLY A 74 2.42 -8.66 18.49
CA GLY A 74 2.90 -9.93 17.95
C GLY A 74 2.90 -10.03 16.42
N ALA A 75 3.98 -10.58 15.88
CA ALA A 75 3.97 -11.13 14.52
C ALA A 75 3.05 -12.36 14.51
N LYS A 76 2.11 -12.40 13.57
CA LYS A 76 1.18 -13.51 13.44
C LYS A 76 1.83 -14.59 12.58
N ARG A 77 1.85 -15.83 13.06
CA ARG A 77 2.04 -17.00 12.19
C ARG A 77 0.70 -17.33 11.56
N VAL A 78 0.66 -17.50 10.24
CA VAL A 78 -0.56 -17.92 9.54
C VAL A 78 -0.95 -19.31 10.08
N LYS A 79 -2.14 -19.43 10.66
CA LYS A 79 -2.65 -20.68 11.25
C LYS A 79 -4.04 -21.09 10.75
N THR A 80 -4.54 -20.51 9.66
CA THR A 80 -5.84 -20.89 9.10
C THR A 80 -5.96 -20.46 7.64
N LYS A 81 -6.76 -21.21 6.85
CA LYS A 81 -7.23 -20.82 5.51
C LYS A 81 -7.57 -19.35 5.46
N LEU A 82 -6.75 -18.59 4.75
CA LEU A 82 -6.79 -17.14 4.77
C LEU A 82 -7.24 -16.60 3.43
N ALA A 83 -8.23 -15.72 3.47
CA ALA A 83 -8.73 -14.98 2.32
C ALA A 83 -8.55 -13.48 2.58
N GLU A 84 -7.54 -12.87 1.97
CA GLU A 84 -7.24 -11.45 2.16
C GLU A 84 -7.96 -10.55 1.16
N ARG A 85 -7.94 -9.23 1.44
CA ARG A 85 -8.50 -8.21 0.54
C ARG A 85 -7.74 -8.24 -0.78
N ILE A 86 -8.50 -8.11 -1.86
CA ILE A 86 -8.02 -8.16 -3.24
C ILE A 86 -7.38 -6.84 -3.63
N VAL A 87 -6.41 -6.93 -4.53
CA VAL A 87 -5.99 -5.83 -5.38
C VAL A 87 -6.86 -5.81 -6.65
N PRO A 88 -7.51 -4.68 -6.98
CA PRO A 88 -7.29 -3.35 -6.42
C PRO A 88 -7.99 -3.12 -5.07
N ALA A 89 -7.31 -2.39 -4.18
CA ALA A 89 -7.63 -2.27 -2.77
C ALA A 89 -8.87 -1.40 -2.48
N ASP A 90 -9.30 -0.63 -3.46
CA ASP A 90 -10.46 0.27 -3.45
C ASP A 90 -11.77 -0.42 -3.87
N ALA A 91 -11.71 -1.72 -4.20
CA ALA A 91 -12.83 -2.49 -4.73
C ALA A 91 -13.37 -1.97 -6.07
N THR A 92 -12.55 -1.30 -6.88
CA THR A 92 -12.91 -0.87 -8.25
C THR A 92 -12.11 -1.64 -9.28
N LEU A 93 -12.76 -2.44 -10.12
CA LEU A 93 -12.08 -3.16 -11.21
C LEU A 93 -12.22 -2.36 -12.52
N SER A 94 -11.11 -2.13 -13.23
CA SER A 94 -11.17 -1.61 -14.59
C SER A 94 -11.79 -2.64 -15.55
N LEU A 95 -12.37 -2.20 -16.66
CA LEU A 95 -13.00 -3.06 -17.69
C LEU A 95 -12.17 -4.29 -18.10
N THR A 96 -10.84 -4.18 -18.13
CA THR A 96 -9.87 -5.25 -18.44
C THR A 96 -8.83 -5.44 -17.34
N GLY A 97 -9.06 -4.87 -16.16
CA GLY A 97 -8.09 -4.85 -15.06
C GLY A 97 -7.86 -6.23 -14.47
N THR A 98 -6.62 -6.53 -14.11
CA THR A 98 -6.28 -7.74 -13.37
C THR A 98 -6.69 -7.60 -11.90
N ALA A 99 -7.30 -8.65 -11.35
CA ALA A 99 -7.62 -8.80 -9.94
C ALA A 99 -6.83 -9.97 -9.33
N ALA A 100 -6.54 -9.92 -8.03
CA ALA A 100 -5.84 -11.02 -7.35
C ALA A 100 -6.42 -11.33 -5.98
N VAL A 101 -6.77 -12.59 -5.73
CA VAL A 101 -7.27 -13.05 -4.42
C VAL A 101 -6.22 -13.88 -3.73
N ARG A 102 -5.82 -13.47 -2.52
CA ARG A 102 -4.88 -14.28 -1.73
C ARG A 102 -5.57 -15.51 -1.17
N LEU A 103 -4.91 -16.66 -1.29
CA LEU A 103 -5.24 -17.88 -0.57
C LEU A 103 -4.04 -18.33 0.25
N THR A 104 -4.30 -18.77 1.47
CA THR A 104 -3.32 -19.48 2.29
C THR A 104 -3.89 -20.82 2.73
N ALA A 105 -3.03 -21.83 2.85
CA ALA A 105 -3.37 -23.21 3.19
C ALA A 105 -2.37 -23.79 4.20
N ASP A 106 -2.74 -24.89 4.87
CA ASP A 106 -1.83 -25.58 5.81
C ASP A 106 -0.80 -26.49 5.09
N ALA A 107 -1.04 -26.78 3.81
CA ALA A 107 -0.21 -27.60 2.94
C ALA A 107 -0.06 -26.94 1.55
N PRO A 108 0.99 -27.27 0.77
CA PRO A 108 1.25 -26.64 -0.51
C PRO A 108 0.02 -26.69 -1.44
N VAL A 109 -0.27 -25.58 -2.10
CA VAL A 109 -1.38 -25.46 -3.05
C VAL A 109 -1.01 -26.12 -4.36
N ASP A 110 -1.92 -26.92 -4.91
CA ASP A 110 -1.77 -27.47 -6.26
C ASP A 110 -2.18 -26.40 -7.29
N GLY A 111 -1.19 -25.70 -7.83
CA GLY A 111 -1.40 -24.59 -8.76
C GLY A 111 -2.10 -25.00 -10.07
N ALA A 112 -2.08 -26.27 -10.45
CA ALA A 112 -2.76 -26.77 -11.65
C ALA A 112 -4.27 -26.98 -11.40
N ARG A 113 -4.68 -27.09 -10.15
CA ARG A 113 -6.08 -27.27 -9.74
C ARG A 113 -6.65 -26.04 -9.05
N ILE A 114 -6.03 -24.88 -9.26
CA ILE A 114 -6.59 -23.57 -8.90
C ILE A 114 -7.57 -23.12 -9.97
N TRP A 115 -8.64 -22.45 -9.53
CA TRP A 115 -9.65 -21.89 -10.40
C TRP A 115 -10.15 -20.54 -9.87
N ALA A 116 -10.66 -19.74 -10.78
CA ALA A 116 -11.32 -18.47 -10.53
C ALA A 116 -12.49 -18.31 -11.50
N VAL A 117 -13.57 -17.72 -11.01
CA VAL A 117 -14.77 -17.38 -11.76
C VAL A 117 -15.11 -15.93 -11.47
N LEU A 118 -15.21 -15.11 -12.52
CA LEU A 118 -15.66 -13.73 -12.45
C LEU A 118 -17.05 -13.61 -13.05
N GLU A 119 -18.00 -13.07 -12.28
CA GLU A 119 -19.38 -12.81 -12.72
C GLU A 119 -19.66 -11.32 -12.63
N ALA A 120 -20.13 -10.69 -13.71
CA ALA A 120 -20.45 -9.26 -13.76
C ALA A 120 -21.62 -9.02 -14.72
N GLY A 121 -22.82 -8.77 -14.19
CA GLY A 121 -24.05 -8.75 -15.00
C GLY A 121 -24.27 -10.12 -15.68
N ASP A 122 -24.47 -10.13 -17.00
CA ASP A 122 -24.61 -11.36 -17.79
C ASP A 122 -23.26 -11.99 -18.22
N VAL A 123 -22.14 -11.34 -17.89
CA VAL A 123 -20.80 -11.85 -18.21
C VAL A 123 -20.34 -12.80 -17.13
N ARG A 124 -19.96 -14.01 -17.54
CA ARG A 124 -19.26 -14.99 -16.72
C ARG A 124 -17.97 -15.42 -17.41
N GLN A 125 -16.85 -15.35 -16.70
CA GLN A 125 -15.54 -15.73 -17.21
C GLN A 125 -14.83 -16.62 -16.20
N GLU A 126 -14.11 -17.64 -16.67
CA GLU A 126 -13.39 -18.60 -15.84
C GLU A 126 -11.89 -18.56 -16.14
N GLY A 127 -11.06 -18.96 -15.18
CA GLY A 127 -9.61 -18.95 -15.31
C GLY A 127 -8.91 -18.97 -13.96
N GLY A 128 -7.97 -18.05 -13.74
CA GLY A 128 -7.22 -17.95 -12.50
C GLY A 128 -5.85 -18.63 -12.58
N ARG A 129 -4.81 -17.92 -12.16
CA ARG A 129 -3.44 -18.41 -12.15
C ARG A 129 -2.88 -18.34 -10.73
N TRP A 130 -2.34 -19.45 -10.24
CA TRP A 130 -1.62 -19.47 -8.98
C TRP A 130 -0.29 -18.71 -9.07
N ARG A 131 -0.03 -17.88 -8.08
CA ARG A 131 1.21 -17.13 -7.87
C ARG A 131 1.63 -17.30 -6.41
N PRO A 132 2.43 -18.32 -6.07
CA PRO A 132 2.87 -18.51 -4.70
C PRO A 132 3.73 -17.33 -4.25
N VAL A 133 3.62 -16.97 -2.96
CA VAL A 133 4.53 -16.01 -2.32
C VAL A 133 5.94 -16.59 -2.25
N ASP A 134 6.03 -17.86 -1.86
CA ASP A 134 7.26 -18.65 -1.87
C ASP A 134 7.03 -19.87 -2.79
N PRO A 135 7.73 -20.00 -3.93
CA PRO A 135 7.55 -21.12 -4.85
C PRO A 135 7.99 -22.47 -4.28
N GLU A 136 8.83 -22.52 -3.24
CA GLU A 136 9.26 -23.76 -2.59
C GLU A 136 8.23 -24.26 -1.56
N ASP A 137 7.63 -23.35 -0.78
CA ASP A 137 6.61 -23.72 0.21
C ASP A 137 5.21 -23.83 -0.40
N GLY A 138 4.83 -22.89 -1.26
CA GLY A 138 3.59 -22.92 -2.04
C GLY A 138 2.30 -22.91 -1.21
N ARG A 139 2.35 -22.71 0.11
CA ARG A 139 1.16 -22.70 0.99
C ARG A 139 0.40 -21.39 0.95
N ASP A 140 1.07 -20.32 0.56
CA ASP A 140 0.53 -18.96 0.53
C ASP A 140 0.81 -18.33 -0.84
N GLY A 141 -0.16 -17.60 -1.36
CA GLY A 141 -0.09 -17.09 -2.72
C GLY A 141 -1.36 -16.39 -3.17
N TRP A 142 -1.30 -15.91 -4.40
CA TRP A 142 -2.38 -15.18 -5.05
C TRP A 142 -2.96 -15.99 -6.21
N VAL A 143 -4.28 -16.04 -6.27
CA VAL A 143 -5.02 -16.42 -7.48
C VAL A 143 -5.23 -15.15 -8.27
N VAL A 144 -4.47 -15.00 -9.36
CA VAL A 144 -4.52 -13.84 -10.25
C VAL A 144 -5.50 -14.12 -11.38
N PHE A 145 -6.41 -13.19 -11.64
CA PHE A 145 -7.43 -13.27 -12.68
C PHE A 145 -7.39 -12.02 -13.55
N THR A 146 -7.30 -12.21 -14.87
CA THR A 146 -7.39 -11.13 -15.86
C THR A 146 -8.60 -11.41 -16.73
N PRO A 147 -9.58 -10.50 -16.83
CA PRO A 147 -10.71 -10.66 -17.74
C PRO A 147 -10.24 -10.88 -19.18
N SER A 148 -10.78 -11.91 -19.84
CA SER A 148 -10.50 -12.21 -21.25
C SER A 148 -11.29 -11.33 -22.20
N ALA A 149 -12.36 -10.69 -21.72
CA ALA A 149 -13.16 -9.71 -22.44
C ALA A 149 -13.56 -8.55 -21.51
N PRO A 150 -13.82 -7.34 -22.05
CA PRO A 150 -14.24 -6.19 -21.27
C PRO A 150 -15.50 -6.50 -20.43
N LEU A 151 -15.48 -6.06 -19.17
CA LEU A 151 -16.60 -6.20 -18.24
C LEU A 151 -17.65 -5.10 -18.48
N PRO A 152 -18.93 -5.32 -18.13
CA PRO A 152 -19.96 -4.29 -18.29
C PRO A 152 -19.70 -3.11 -17.34
N LEU A 153 -19.61 -1.91 -17.89
CA LEU A 153 -19.38 -0.68 -17.12
C LEU A 153 -20.48 -0.48 -16.07
N GLY A 154 -20.08 -0.15 -14.84
CA GLY A 154 -21.00 0.10 -13.72
C GLY A 154 -21.53 -1.16 -13.04
N ALA A 155 -21.25 -2.36 -13.58
CA ALA A 155 -21.71 -3.61 -12.98
C ALA A 155 -21.03 -3.90 -11.63
N GLU A 156 -21.74 -4.62 -10.76
CA GLU A 156 -21.13 -5.26 -9.61
C GLU A 156 -20.52 -6.60 -10.08
N ALA A 157 -19.20 -6.70 -10.01
CA ALA A 157 -18.47 -7.91 -10.37
C ALA A 157 -18.13 -8.72 -9.11
N THR A 158 -18.34 -10.03 -9.13
CA THR A 158 -17.94 -10.96 -8.07
C THR A 158 -16.87 -11.90 -8.60
N LEU A 159 -15.66 -11.83 -8.02
CA LEU A 159 -14.59 -12.79 -8.26
C LEU A 159 -14.64 -13.86 -7.17
N THR A 160 -14.85 -15.11 -7.58
CA THR A 160 -14.81 -16.28 -6.72
C THR A 160 -13.61 -17.14 -7.09
N VAL A 161 -12.76 -17.48 -6.12
CA VAL A 161 -11.60 -18.35 -6.34
C VAL A 161 -11.63 -19.57 -5.43
N GLY A 162 -10.97 -20.63 -5.85
CA GLY A 162 -10.76 -21.82 -5.06
C GLY A 162 -9.73 -22.74 -5.68
N GLY A 163 -9.59 -23.92 -5.10
CA GLY A 163 -8.72 -24.97 -5.62
C GLY A 163 -8.54 -26.09 -4.64
N VAL A 164 -7.37 -26.73 -4.67
CA VAL A 164 -7.02 -27.83 -3.76
C VAL A 164 -5.54 -27.77 -3.39
N THR A 165 -5.19 -28.35 -2.26
CA THR A 165 -3.78 -28.62 -1.92
C THR A 165 -3.24 -29.78 -2.74
N VAL A 166 -1.91 -29.94 -2.77
CA VAL A 166 -1.23 -31.11 -3.36
C VAL A 166 -1.75 -32.40 -2.71
N ALA A 167 -2.06 -32.36 -1.40
CA ALA A 167 -2.66 -33.47 -0.66
C ALA A 167 -4.17 -33.68 -0.95
N GLY A 168 -4.77 -32.89 -1.84
CA GLY A 168 -6.18 -33.02 -2.25
C GLY A 168 -7.20 -32.33 -1.35
N ALA A 169 -6.76 -31.55 -0.35
CA ALA A 169 -7.68 -30.83 0.53
C ALA A 169 -8.28 -29.61 -0.21
N ALA A 170 -9.61 -29.48 -0.23
CA ALA A 170 -10.27 -28.36 -0.91
C ALA A 170 -9.90 -27.00 -0.28
N LEU A 171 -9.76 -25.96 -1.11
CA LEU A 171 -9.48 -24.57 -0.75
C LEU A 171 -10.61 -23.66 -1.30
N GLY A 172 -11.14 -22.78 -0.46
CA GLY A 172 -12.27 -21.92 -0.84
C GLY A 172 -13.64 -22.65 -0.87
N PRO A 173 -14.64 -22.11 -1.59
CA PRO A 173 -14.58 -20.89 -2.40
C PRO A 173 -14.40 -19.61 -1.56
N VAL A 174 -13.70 -18.64 -2.13
CA VAL A 174 -13.52 -17.29 -1.59
C VAL A 174 -14.05 -16.29 -2.60
N SER A 175 -15.11 -15.56 -2.22
CA SER A 175 -15.74 -14.56 -3.09
C SER A 175 -15.50 -13.14 -2.61
N LYS A 176 -15.34 -12.24 -3.57
CA LYS A 176 -15.14 -10.81 -3.32
C LYS A 176 -15.75 -9.98 -4.43
N ARG A 177 -16.25 -8.81 -4.06
CA ARG A 177 -17.05 -7.94 -4.92
C ARG A 177 -16.27 -6.68 -5.29
N PHE A 178 -16.53 -6.20 -6.50
CA PHE A 178 -15.97 -4.99 -7.07
C PHE A 178 -17.05 -4.21 -7.80
N ARG A 179 -16.85 -2.91 -7.92
CA ARG A 179 -17.54 -2.12 -8.93
C ARG A 179 -16.70 -2.07 -10.19
N VAL A 180 -17.29 -2.37 -11.33
CA VAL A 180 -16.66 -2.15 -12.62
C VAL A 180 -16.77 -0.66 -12.93
N ALA A 181 -15.64 0.00 -13.09
CA ALA A 181 -15.59 1.37 -13.56
C ALA A 181 -14.77 1.43 -14.85
N GLU A 182 -14.99 2.48 -15.64
CA GLU A 182 -13.95 2.89 -16.57
C GLU A 182 -12.70 3.07 -15.73
N ARG A 183 -11.56 2.67 -16.28
CA ARG A 183 -10.31 3.14 -15.73
C ARG A 183 -10.43 4.65 -15.79
N GLN A 184 -10.69 5.33 -14.66
CA GLN A 184 -10.47 6.76 -14.60
C GLN A 184 -9.08 6.92 -15.21
N ALA A 185 -8.90 7.87 -16.11
CA ALA A 185 -7.56 8.34 -16.39
C ALA A 185 -7.02 8.96 -15.09
N GLU A 186 -6.74 8.12 -14.07
CA GLU A 186 -5.50 8.27 -13.35
C GLU A 186 -4.47 8.45 -14.44
N VAL A 187 -3.81 9.60 -14.41
CA VAL A 187 -2.49 9.79 -15.03
C VAL A 187 -1.86 8.41 -15.01
N PRO A 188 -1.59 7.80 -16.18
CA PRO A 188 -1.24 6.39 -16.22
C PRO A 188 -0.20 6.20 -15.14
N VAL A 189 -0.38 5.24 -14.23
CA VAL A 189 0.73 4.89 -13.34
C VAL A 189 1.78 4.10 -14.16
N ALA A 190 2.13 4.65 -15.31
CA ALA A 190 3.37 4.50 -16.04
C ALA A 190 4.43 5.43 -15.41
N GLY A 191 4.45 5.49 -14.08
CA GLY A 191 5.62 5.90 -13.32
C GLY A 191 6.34 4.64 -12.85
N PRO A 192 7.67 4.67 -12.69
CA PRO A 192 8.38 3.56 -12.05
C PRO A 192 7.76 3.28 -10.68
N ALA A 193 7.77 2.02 -10.25
CA ALA A 193 7.30 1.69 -8.91
C ALA A 193 8.07 2.52 -7.86
N TRP A 194 7.32 3.09 -6.92
CA TRP A 194 7.85 4.05 -5.95
C TRP A 194 7.71 3.51 -4.53
N THR A 195 8.58 4.00 -3.65
CA THR A 195 8.54 3.76 -2.21
C THR A 195 8.30 5.08 -1.48
N ARG A 196 7.50 5.04 -0.42
CA ARG A 196 7.24 6.19 0.45
C ARG A 196 7.24 5.74 1.88
N ASP A 197 7.86 6.51 2.77
CA ASP A 197 7.78 6.28 4.22
C ASP A 197 6.31 6.20 4.66
N ALA A 198 6.02 5.20 5.48
CA ALA A 198 4.66 4.89 5.91
C ALA A 198 4.53 4.97 7.42
N ASP A 199 4.21 6.17 7.89
CA ASP A 199 3.96 6.47 9.29
C ASP A 199 2.55 6.05 9.76
N ASP A 200 1.69 5.63 8.81
CA ASP A 200 0.31 5.21 9.07
C ASP A 200 0.13 3.70 9.14
N VAL A 201 1.24 2.94 9.14
CA VAL A 201 1.27 1.50 9.37
C VAL A 201 1.96 1.23 10.70
N CYS A 202 1.51 0.18 11.41
CA CYS A 202 2.20 -0.26 12.62
C CYS A 202 3.67 -0.57 12.32
N PRO A 203 4.64 -0.05 13.09
CA PRO A 203 6.03 -0.44 12.91
C PRO A 203 6.20 -1.94 13.16
N LEU A 204 7.27 -2.51 12.60
CA LEU A 204 7.64 -3.90 12.87
C LEU A 204 7.80 -4.09 14.40
N PRO A 205 7.30 -5.20 15.00
CA PRO A 205 7.43 -5.42 16.43
C PRO A 205 8.89 -5.35 16.88
N SER A 206 9.18 -4.77 18.05
CA SER A 206 10.55 -4.54 18.53
C SER A 206 11.40 -5.82 18.66
N LEU A 207 10.77 -6.98 18.82
CA LEU A 207 11.47 -8.28 18.80
C LEU A 207 12.06 -8.63 17.42
N LEU A 208 11.49 -8.06 16.36
CA LEU A 208 11.88 -8.28 14.97
C LEU A 208 12.54 -7.04 14.34
N ALA A 209 12.29 -5.86 14.89
CA ALA A 209 12.86 -4.60 14.42
C ALA A 209 14.26 -4.40 14.98
N VAL A 210 15.19 -4.02 14.09
CA VAL A 210 16.52 -3.52 14.45
C VAL A 210 16.53 -1.99 14.38
N PRO A 211 17.49 -1.30 15.03
CA PRO A 211 17.67 0.13 14.83
C PRO A 211 17.81 0.46 13.34
N GLY A 212 16.89 1.26 12.80
CA GLY A 212 16.84 1.57 11.36
C GLY A 212 15.84 0.76 10.53
N SER A 213 15.04 -0.14 11.14
CA SER A 213 13.89 -0.74 10.45
C SER A 213 12.86 0.32 10.07
N ALA A 214 12.87 0.74 8.80
CA ALA A 214 11.89 1.66 8.22
C ALA A 214 10.74 0.90 7.55
N VAL A 215 9.57 1.54 7.49
CA VAL A 215 8.37 0.98 6.86
C VAL A 215 8.04 1.80 5.63
N TYR A 216 7.93 1.12 4.49
CA TYR A 216 7.62 1.75 3.21
C TYR A 216 6.31 1.23 2.64
N ARG A 217 5.52 2.11 2.05
CA ARG A 217 4.46 1.74 1.11
C ARG A 217 5.05 1.67 -0.30
N ILE A 218 4.67 0.63 -1.03
CA ILE A 218 5.01 0.46 -2.44
C ILE A 218 3.80 0.89 -3.27
N GLY A 219 4.03 1.70 -4.29
CA GLY A 219 3.01 2.05 -5.28
C GLY A 219 3.49 1.89 -6.72
N PRO A 220 2.57 1.92 -7.71
CA PRO A 220 1.11 1.96 -7.55
C PRO A 220 0.53 0.77 -6.79
N ALA A 221 -0.63 0.97 -6.15
CA ALA A 221 -1.43 -0.15 -5.68
C ALA A 221 -1.98 -0.87 -6.91
N GLY A 222 -1.56 -2.11 -7.14
CA GLY A 222 -1.93 -2.82 -8.36
C GLY A 222 -1.36 -4.23 -8.39
N VAL A 223 -1.93 -5.07 -9.26
CA VAL A 223 -1.33 -6.37 -9.57
C VAL A 223 -0.32 -6.11 -10.69
N PHE A 224 0.95 -6.32 -10.38
CA PHE A 224 1.99 -6.33 -11.40
C PHE A 224 1.98 -7.69 -12.10
N ASP A 225 1.67 -7.69 -13.39
CA ASP A 225 1.63 -8.88 -14.24
C ASP A 225 3.03 -9.44 -14.55
N THR A 226 4.04 -8.58 -14.43
CA THR A 226 5.47 -8.87 -14.52
C THR A 226 6.17 -8.45 -13.23
N PRO A 227 7.29 -9.09 -12.85
CA PRO A 227 8.08 -8.63 -11.72
C PRO A 227 8.53 -7.18 -11.90
N VAL A 228 8.31 -6.34 -10.88
CA VAL A 228 8.73 -4.93 -10.89
C VAL A 228 9.79 -4.72 -9.82
N THR A 229 10.89 -4.08 -10.22
CA THR A 229 11.95 -3.68 -9.30
C THR A 229 11.56 -2.41 -8.56
N VAL A 230 11.53 -2.49 -7.22
CA VAL A 230 11.38 -1.34 -6.33
C VAL A 230 12.71 -1.03 -5.64
N ARG A 231 13.02 0.25 -5.45
CA ARG A 231 14.19 0.67 -4.67
C ARG A 231 13.73 1.05 -3.27
N ILE A 232 14.17 0.31 -2.27
CA ILE A 232 13.92 0.61 -0.86
C ILE A 232 15.17 1.33 -0.32
N PRO A 233 15.05 2.55 0.21
CA PRO A 233 16.15 3.21 0.87
C PRO A 233 16.61 2.38 2.07
N VAL A 234 17.92 2.14 2.17
CA VAL A 234 18.55 1.47 3.30
C VAL A 234 19.65 2.40 3.81
N SER A 235 19.77 2.52 5.14
CA SER A 235 20.87 3.28 5.73
C SER A 235 22.22 2.71 5.29
N ALA A 236 23.18 3.58 4.98
CA ALA A 236 24.52 3.20 4.54
C ALA A 236 25.30 2.34 5.56
N ALA A 237 24.82 2.25 6.80
CA ALA A 237 25.38 1.40 7.84
C ALA A 237 25.06 -0.10 7.70
N TRP A 238 24.20 -0.49 6.74
CA TRP A 238 23.74 -1.87 6.57
C TRP A 238 24.04 -2.43 5.18
N HIS A 239 24.39 -3.72 5.11
CA HIS A 239 24.55 -4.42 3.84
C HIS A 239 23.24 -5.11 3.42
N ALA A 240 22.97 -5.16 2.11
CA ALA A 240 21.70 -5.69 1.58
C ALA A 240 21.42 -7.15 1.97
N ASN A 241 22.47 -7.97 2.12
CA ASN A 241 22.39 -9.38 2.52
C ASN A 241 22.14 -9.59 4.03
N GLU A 242 22.17 -8.52 4.83
CA GLU A 242 21.86 -8.55 6.26
C GLU A 242 20.40 -8.15 6.54
N LEU A 243 19.69 -7.74 5.49
CA LEU A 243 18.30 -7.29 5.58
C LEU A 243 17.37 -8.50 5.50
N THR A 244 16.27 -8.42 6.25
CA THR A 244 15.13 -9.33 6.06
C THR A 244 13.93 -8.49 5.68
N ALA A 245 13.34 -8.76 4.53
CA ALA A 245 12.11 -8.11 4.12
C ALA A 245 10.91 -8.63 4.93
N TYR A 246 10.02 -7.73 5.32
CA TYR A 246 8.70 -8.07 5.85
C TYR A 246 7.65 -7.32 5.05
N TYR A 247 6.48 -7.92 4.84
CA TYR A 247 5.32 -7.22 4.29
C TYR A 247 4.23 -7.11 5.36
N TYR A 248 3.46 -6.02 5.31
CA TYR A 248 2.32 -5.81 6.19
C TYR A 248 1.01 -6.10 5.44
N SER A 249 0.17 -6.98 5.99
CA SER A 249 -1.20 -7.15 5.51
C SER A 249 -2.09 -6.10 6.18
N GLU A 250 -2.85 -5.33 5.40
CA GLU A 250 -3.88 -4.40 5.88
C GLU A 250 -5.29 -5.06 5.89
N SER A 251 -5.38 -6.36 5.64
CA SER A 251 -6.65 -7.08 5.63
C SER A 251 -7.32 -7.05 7.01
N PRO A 252 -8.61 -6.68 7.15
CA PRO A 252 -9.27 -6.63 8.46
C PRO A 252 -9.24 -7.96 9.23
N ARG A 253 -9.21 -9.09 8.52
CA ARG A 253 -9.15 -10.41 9.14
C ARG A 253 -7.75 -10.75 9.66
N ASN A 254 -6.69 -10.16 9.07
CA ASN A 254 -5.31 -10.62 9.20
C ASN A 254 -4.29 -9.50 9.28
N ALA A 255 -4.69 -8.34 9.78
CA ALA A 255 -3.79 -7.21 9.87
C ALA A 255 -2.55 -7.57 10.69
N GLY A 256 -1.36 -7.38 10.11
CA GLY A 256 -0.11 -7.81 10.74
C GLY A 256 1.10 -7.91 9.81
N TRP A 257 2.26 -8.03 10.43
CA TRP A 257 3.53 -8.24 9.76
C TRP A 257 3.79 -9.71 9.49
N TYR A 258 4.26 -9.97 8.27
CA TYR A 258 4.64 -11.29 7.78
C TYR A 258 6.03 -11.21 7.19
N ARG A 259 6.82 -12.25 7.43
CA ARG A 259 8.18 -12.35 6.88
C ARG A 259 8.09 -12.53 5.37
N GLY A 260 8.70 -11.61 4.62
CA GLY A 260 9.07 -11.85 3.23
C GLY A 260 10.33 -12.71 3.22
N ARG A 261 10.50 -13.54 2.18
CA ARG A 261 11.74 -14.31 2.00
C ARG A 261 12.57 -13.63 0.91
N ASP A 262 13.89 -13.75 1.08
CA ASP A 262 14.91 -13.27 0.13
C ASP A 262 14.91 -14.10 -1.17
#